data_AF-A0A9D6Z869-F1
#
_entry.id   AF-A0A9D6Z869-F1
#
_cell.length_a   1.000
_cell.length_b   1.000
_cell.length_c   1.000
_cell.angle_alpha   90.00
_cell.angle_beta   90.00
_cell.angle_gamma   90.00
#
_symmetry.space_group_name_H-M   'P 1'
#
loop_
_entity.id
_entity.type
_entity.pdbx_description
1 polymer ?
#
loop_
_entity_poly.entity_id
_entity_poly.type
_entity_poly.pdbx_seq_one_letter_code
_entity_poly.pdbx_strand_id
1 'polypeptide(L)' 'MTLAQEAADHGKQGHVGAFLTSAEAALQSALKAGEAPHVDAGIGELKQAIEHGKAGHADVATKHAEQAITHLAEKYRSR' A
#
# COMPACT_ATOMS: atom_id res chain seq x y z
N MET A 1 -2.24 -13.20 -2.82
CA MET A 1 -1.93 -11.87 -3.39
C MET A 1 -2.46 -10.85 -2.39
N THR A 2 -1.62 -9.94 -1.91
CA THR A 2 -1.99 -8.98 -0.85
C THR A 2 -2.59 -7.71 -1.46
N LEU A 3 -3.50 -7.03 -0.74
CA LEU A 3 -4.19 -5.82 -1.23
C LEU A 3 -3.23 -4.69 -1.64
N ALA A 4 -2.04 -4.61 -1.01
CA ALA A 4 -0.99 -3.66 -1.39
C ALA A 4 -0.36 -3.98 -2.76
N GLN A 5 -0.27 -5.27 -3.13
CA GLN A 5 0.16 -5.71 -4.45
C GLN A 5 -0.87 -5.31 -5.51
N GLU A 6 -2.14 -5.54 -5.24
CA GLU A 6 -3.23 -5.12 -6.14
C GLU A 6 -3.25 -3.60 -6.35
N ALA A 7 -2.98 -2.83 -5.29
CA ALA A 7 -2.81 -1.38 -5.42
C ALA A 7 -1.66 -1.05 -6.38
N ALA A 8 -0.45 -1.61 -6.19
CA ALA A 8 0.68 -1.36 -7.09
C ALA A 8 0.38 -1.75 -8.56
N ASP A 9 -0.27 -2.90 -8.77
CA ASP A 9 -0.65 -3.36 -10.11
C ASP A 9 -1.67 -2.43 -10.79
N HIS A 10 -2.67 -1.93 -10.05
CA HIS A 10 -3.61 -0.95 -10.58
C HIS A 10 -2.98 0.42 -10.82
N GLY A 11 -2.01 0.81 -10.00
CA GLY A 11 -1.23 2.04 -10.18
C GLY A 11 -0.45 2.04 -11.50
N LYS A 12 0.21 0.91 -11.83
CA LYS A 12 0.90 0.70 -13.12
C LYS A 12 -0.01 0.76 -14.34
N GLN A 13 -1.28 0.40 -14.17
CA GLN A 13 -2.29 0.43 -15.23
C GLN A 13 -2.98 1.82 -15.34
N GLY A 14 -2.67 2.76 -14.44
CA GLY A 14 -3.38 4.04 -14.36
C GLY A 14 -4.83 3.92 -13.87
N HIS A 15 -5.22 2.77 -13.30
CA HIS A 15 -6.56 2.51 -12.81
C HIS A 15 -6.77 3.15 -11.42
N VAL A 16 -6.81 4.49 -11.37
CA VAL A 16 -6.81 5.26 -10.10
C VAL A 16 -7.92 4.82 -9.14
N GLY A 17 -9.14 4.56 -9.63
CA GLY A 17 -10.25 4.11 -8.77
C GLY A 17 -10.00 2.75 -8.11
N ALA A 18 -9.49 1.79 -8.88
CA ALA A 18 -9.16 0.46 -8.37
C ALA A 18 -7.92 0.52 -7.45
N PHE A 19 -6.92 1.32 -7.82
CA PHE A 19 -5.76 1.61 -6.98
C PHE A 19 -6.17 2.10 -5.59
N LEU A 20 -7.03 3.14 -5.51
CA LEU A 20 -7.45 3.73 -4.24
C LEU A 20 -8.22 2.72 -3.39
N THR A 21 -9.11 1.96 -4.02
CA THR A 21 -9.88 0.90 -3.33
C THR A 21 -8.96 -0.14 -2.70
N SER A 22 -7.98 -0.65 -3.46
CA SER A 22 -7.03 -1.63 -2.97
C SER A 22 -6.09 -1.05 -1.90
N ALA A 23 -5.62 0.19 -2.07
CA ALA A 23 -4.75 0.86 -1.11
C ALA A 23 -5.45 1.14 0.23
N GLU A 24 -6.72 1.59 0.20
CA GLU A 24 -7.54 1.80 1.39
C GLU A 24 -7.83 0.47 2.11
N ALA A 25 -8.16 -0.59 1.37
CA ALA A 25 -8.34 -1.91 1.93
C ALA A 25 -7.06 -2.45 2.58
N ALA A 26 -5.91 -2.28 1.92
CA ALA A 26 -4.60 -2.65 2.47
C ALA A 26 -4.29 -1.88 3.76
N LEU A 27 -4.60 -0.58 3.80
CA LEU A 27 -4.40 0.27 4.98
C LEU A 27 -5.26 -0.21 6.15
N GLN A 28 -6.53 -0.52 5.91
CA GLN A 28 -7.43 -1.08 6.93
C GLN A 28 -6.92 -2.43 7.45
N SER A 29 -6.40 -3.30 6.58
CA SER A 29 -5.79 -4.56 7.00
C SER A 29 -4.52 -4.35 7.82
N ALA A 30 -3.68 -3.38 7.47
CA ALA A 30 -2.46 -3.06 8.21
C ALA A 30 -2.77 -2.48 9.59
N LEU A 31 -3.75 -1.57 9.70
CA LEU A 31 -4.21 -1.02 10.98
C LEU A 31 -4.75 -2.09 11.94
N LYS A 32 -5.40 -3.14 11.40
CA LYS A 32 -5.90 -4.28 12.18
C LYS A 32 -4.80 -5.26 12.59
N ALA A 33 -3.64 -5.22 11.95
CA ALA A 33 -2.55 -6.16 12.21
C ALA A 33 -1.81 -5.91 13.53
N GLY A 34 -2.04 -4.76 14.18
CA GLY A 34 -1.39 -4.36 15.43
C GLY A 34 -0.06 -3.62 15.22
N GLU A 35 0.51 -3.13 16.32
CA GLU A 35 1.76 -2.34 16.33
C GLU A 35 2.98 -3.26 16.17
N ALA A 36 3.59 -3.18 14.99
CA ALA A 36 4.92 -3.70 14.73
C ALA A 36 5.64 -2.67 13.86
N PRO A 37 6.96 -2.45 14.05
CA PRO A 37 7.67 -1.37 13.33
C PRO A 37 7.58 -1.49 11.80
N HIS A 38 7.54 -2.71 11.27
CA HIS A 38 7.33 -2.96 9.84
C HIS A 38 5.88 -2.70 9.39
N VAL A 39 4.89 -2.87 10.27
CA VAL A 39 3.49 -2.55 10.00
C VAL A 39 3.29 -1.04 9.98
N ASP A 40 3.88 -0.29 10.91
CA ASP A 40 3.80 1.19 10.93
C ASP A 40 4.42 1.82 9.69
N ALA A 41 5.60 1.34 9.26
CA ALA A 41 6.22 1.76 8.01
C ALA A 41 5.32 1.47 6.80
N GLY A 42 4.73 0.27 6.73
CA GLY A 42 3.77 -0.09 5.68
C GLY A 42 2.51 0.80 5.69
N ILE A 43 2.00 1.15 6.86
CA ILE A 43 0.87 2.08 7.02
C ILE A 43 1.22 3.47 6.49
N GLY A 44 2.42 3.98 6.82
CA GLY A 44 2.92 5.27 6.33
C GLY A 44 2.97 5.33 4.81
N GLU A 45 3.56 4.30 4.19
CA GLU A 45 3.64 4.18 2.74
C GLU A 45 2.24 4.08 2.09
N LEU A 46 1.31 3.31 2.66
CA LEU A 46 -0.07 3.23 2.11
C LEU A 46 -0.81 4.56 2.18
N LYS A 47 -0.61 5.36 3.23
CA LYS A 47 -1.20 6.71 3.32
C LYS A 47 -0.66 7.62 2.22
N GLN A 48 0.66 7.60 1.97
CA GLN A 48 1.28 8.36 0.89
C GLN A 48 0.81 7.86 -0.49
N ALA A 49 0.67 6.55 -0.67
CA ALA A 49 0.11 5.94 -1.87
C ALA A 49 -1.29 6.50 -2.16
N ILE A 50 -2.18 6.54 -1.16
CA ILE A 50 -3.55 7.07 -1.28
C ILE A 50 -3.53 8.57 -1.59
N GLU A 51 -2.72 9.36 -0.88
CA GLU A 51 -2.61 10.82 -1.07
C GLU A 51 -2.16 11.15 -2.50
N HIS A 52 -1.09 10.53 -2.96
CA HIS A 52 -0.59 10.72 -4.33
C HIS A 52 -1.56 10.18 -5.39
N GLY A 53 -2.24 9.06 -5.12
CA GLY A 53 -3.26 8.50 -6.00
C GLY A 53 -4.45 9.46 -6.18
N LYS A 54 -4.92 10.09 -5.10
CA LYS A 54 -5.98 11.12 -5.14
C LYS A 54 -5.54 12.39 -5.86
N ALA A 55 -4.26 12.74 -5.79
CA ALA A 55 -3.68 13.86 -6.52
C ALA A 55 -3.42 13.56 -8.02
N GLY A 56 -3.69 12.34 -8.49
CA GLY A 56 -3.40 11.93 -9.87
C GLY A 56 -1.92 11.63 -10.14
N HIS A 57 -1.09 11.59 -9.10
CA HIS A 57 0.33 11.26 -9.19
C HIS A 57 0.54 9.73 -9.23
N ALA A 58 0.02 9.06 -10.26
CA ALA A 58 -0.04 7.60 -10.35
C ALA A 58 1.32 6.92 -10.18
N ASP A 59 2.40 7.47 -10.75
CA ASP A 59 3.76 6.93 -10.61
C ASP A 59 4.26 6.95 -9.15
N VAL A 60 4.05 8.08 -8.47
CA VAL A 60 4.47 8.26 -7.07
C VAL A 60 3.61 7.39 -6.15
N ALA A 61 2.31 7.33 -6.42
CA ALA A 61 1.37 6.49 -5.70
C ALA A 61 1.73 5.00 -5.79
N THR A 62 2.10 4.55 -6.99
CA THR A 62 2.55 3.18 -7.27
C THR A 62 3.83 2.85 -6.49
N LYS A 63 4.81 3.76 -6.50
CA LYS A 63 6.07 3.57 -5.78
C LYS A 63 5.83 3.38 -4.27
N HIS A 64 4.98 4.21 -3.67
CA HIS A 64 4.62 4.05 -2.26
C HIS A 64 3.87 2.74 -2.00
N ALA A 65 2.98 2.31 -2.90
CA ALA A 65 2.34 0.99 -2.78
C ALA A 65 3.38 -0.16 -2.82
N GLU A 66 4.40 -0.09 -3.68
CA GLU A 66 5.47 -1.09 -3.74
C GLU A 66 6.35 -1.11 -2.47
N GLN A 67 6.63 0.06 -1.90
CA GLN A 67 7.33 0.16 -0.62
C GLN A 67 6.49 -0.41 0.54
N ALA A 68 5.18 -0.16 0.54
CA ALA A 68 4.27 -0.77 1.50
C ALA A 68 4.27 -2.30 1.43
N ILE A 69 4.32 -2.88 0.22
CA ILE A 69 4.45 -4.34 0.05
C ILE A 69 5.71 -4.85 0.74
N THR A 70 6.85 -4.18 0.53
CA THR A 70 8.13 -4.59 1.13
C THR A 70 8.02 -4.61 2.65
N HIS A 71 7.56 -3.51 3.27
CA HIS A 71 7.41 -3.42 4.73
C HIS A 71 6.40 -4.45 5.29
N LEU A 72 5.26 -4.64 4.62
CA LEU A 72 4.23 -5.58 5.08
C LEU A 72 4.59 -7.05 4.81
N ALA A 73 5.45 -7.34 3.82
CA ALA A 73 5.96 -8.68 3.54
C ALA A 73 7.03 -9.12 4.57
N GLU A 74 7.83 -8.19 5.09
CA GLU A 74 8.81 -8.47 6.15
C GLU A 74 8.16 -8.99 7.44
N LYS A 75 6.88 -8.67 7.67
CA LYS A 75 6.05 -9.28 8.74
C LYS A 75 6.10 -10.81 8.73
N TYR A 76 6.24 -11.44 7.55
CA TYR A 76 6.23 -12.90 7.40
C TYR A 76 7.62 -13.53 7.39
N ARG A 77 8.71 -12.73 7.38
CA ARG A 77 10.09 -13.24 7.34
C ARG A 77 10.73 -13.43 8.72
N SER A 78 10.04 -12.98 9.77
CA SER A 78 10.50 -13.07 11.17
C SER A 78 9.89 -14.25 11.95
N ARG A 79 9.41 -15.30 11.25
CA ARG A 79 8.97 -16.57 11.87
C ARG A 79 9.84 -17.73 11.42
#